data_AF-A0A454A6T0-F1
#
_entry.id   AF-A0A454A6T0-F1
#
_cell.length_a   1.000
_cell.length_b   1.000
_cell.length_c   1.000
_cell.angle_alpha   90.00
_cell.angle_beta   90.00
_cell.angle_gamma   90.00
#
_symmetry.space_group_name_H-M   'P 1'
#
loop_
_entity.id
_entity.type
_entity.pdbx_description
1 polymer ?
#
loop_
_entity_poly.entity_id
_entity_poly.type
_entity_poly.pdbx_seq_one_letter_code
_entity_poly.pdbx_strand_id
1 'polypeptide(L)'
;MKNVYANLDEIKINIDKLLTYCNDNPSPKNKSYYFNFISHLAETDCRKVDDNPLVISYRQPYKTAKVGGRSFENGTGFQGLPKGMKWGCLEEGYNYDIKSCQLEILRDELTKIGVSDENLHILETKYIAKVLKISEGLVKQFRYSAVFSAGHVNLSRKSKTVQLLYKSYGEIKTRRILLRWRTLLEPLKYDLNELIDYYLSTGKTNRYGLCVRNAVGQIFNCTYKDPAAKIRWRSDVMRRKLLAHMLQGEESRAVYDFVAAHSGICALEHDGFVSRRKLKKGDWKHPYLKLVMK
;
A
#
# COMPACT_ATOMS: atom_id res chain seq x y z
N MET A 1 7.22 9.84 -13.49
CA MET A 1 6.62 8.49 -13.66
C MET A 1 7.10 7.75 -14.90
N LYS A 2 7.02 8.27 -16.14
CA LYS A 2 7.50 7.52 -17.33
C LYS A 2 8.96 7.05 -17.22
N ASN A 3 9.84 7.90 -16.67
CA ASN A 3 11.25 7.55 -16.46
C ASN A 3 11.45 6.43 -15.41
N VAL A 4 10.50 6.23 -14.48
CA VAL A 4 10.60 5.20 -13.44
C VAL A 4 10.46 3.81 -14.05
N TYR A 5 9.42 3.58 -14.86
CA TYR A 5 9.17 2.25 -15.45
C TYR A 5 10.18 1.89 -16.53
N ALA A 6 10.70 2.89 -17.24
CA ALA A 6 11.80 2.70 -18.20
C ALA A 6 13.09 2.23 -17.49
N ASN A 7 13.34 2.71 -16.26
CA ASN A 7 14.52 2.35 -15.49
C ASN A 7 14.42 1.00 -14.76
N LEU A 8 13.27 0.33 -14.80
CA LEU A 8 13.14 -1.00 -14.22
C LEU A 8 13.87 -2.03 -15.07
N ASP A 9 14.59 -2.91 -14.41
CA ASP A 9 15.16 -4.10 -14.99
C ASP A 9 14.09 -5.20 -15.15
N GLU A 10 14.38 -6.21 -15.96
CA GLU A 10 13.54 -7.41 -16.03
C GLU A 10 13.63 -8.21 -14.73
N ILE A 11 12.50 -8.72 -14.26
CA ILE A 11 12.44 -9.70 -13.19
C ILE A 11 12.73 -11.09 -13.75
N LYS A 12 13.49 -11.92 -13.02
CA LYS A 12 13.75 -13.31 -13.38
C LYS A 12 12.89 -14.25 -12.52
N ILE A 13 12.18 -15.14 -13.18
CA ILE A 13 11.23 -16.06 -12.57
C ILE A 13 11.60 -17.49 -12.93
N ASN A 14 11.71 -18.33 -11.91
CA ASN A 14 11.94 -19.75 -12.04
C ASN A 14 10.58 -20.49 -12.11
N ILE A 15 10.25 -20.98 -13.29
CA ILE A 15 8.97 -21.64 -13.58
C ILE A 15 8.91 -23.01 -12.90
N ASP A 16 10.03 -23.72 -12.83
CA ASP A 16 10.10 -25.02 -12.18
C ASP A 16 9.83 -24.90 -10.68
N LYS A 17 10.45 -23.93 -9.99
CA LYS A 17 10.17 -23.65 -8.57
C LYS A 17 8.71 -23.26 -8.33
N LEU A 18 8.11 -22.50 -9.25
CA LEU A 18 6.69 -22.16 -9.15
C LEU A 18 5.80 -23.41 -9.26
N LEU A 19 6.10 -24.29 -10.21
CA LEU A 19 5.39 -25.55 -10.41
C LEU A 19 5.57 -26.48 -9.19
N THR A 20 6.80 -26.63 -8.69
CA THR A 20 7.09 -27.39 -7.46
C THR A 20 6.27 -26.88 -6.29
N TYR A 21 6.23 -25.56 -6.04
CA TYR A 21 5.41 -25.00 -4.97
C TYR A 21 3.93 -25.37 -5.12
N CYS A 22 3.38 -25.30 -6.33
CA CYS A 22 2.00 -25.66 -6.61
C CYS A 22 1.70 -27.15 -6.38
N ASN A 23 2.66 -28.02 -6.70
CA ASN A 23 2.56 -29.46 -6.48
C ASN A 23 2.64 -29.81 -4.99
N ASP A 24 3.54 -29.15 -4.26
CA ASP A 24 3.71 -29.34 -2.81
C ASP A 24 2.53 -28.79 -1.99
N ASN A 25 1.80 -27.81 -2.55
CA ASN A 25 0.67 -27.14 -1.90
C ASN A 25 -0.60 -27.17 -2.79
N PRO A 26 -1.15 -28.36 -3.09
CA PRO A 26 -2.21 -28.50 -4.07
C PRO A 26 -3.51 -27.84 -3.58
N SER A 27 -4.01 -26.86 -4.33
CA SER A 27 -5.35 -26.31 -4.14
C SER A 27 -5.90 -25.73 -5.44
N PRO A 28 -7.24 -25.70 -5.63
CA PRO A 28 -7.85 -25.03 -6.79
C PRO A 28 -7.41 -23.58 -6.94
N LYS A 29 -7.20 -22.89 -5.81
CA LYS A 29 -6.73 -21.51 -5.76
C LYS A 29 -5.29 -21.38 -6.30
N ASN A 30 -4.35 -22.18 -5.81
CA ASN A 30 -2.96 -22.13 -6.28
C ASN A 30 -2.85 -22.50 -7.76
N LYS A 31 -3.61 -23.51 -8.19
CA LYS A 31 -3.71 -23.90 -9.61
C LYS A 31 -4.21 -22.74 -10.49
N SER A 32 -5.22 -21.99 -10.03
CA SER A 32 -5.72 -20.82 -10.74
C SER A 32 -4.66 -19.70 -10.82
N TYR A 33 -3.96 -19.39 -9.73
CA TYR A 33 -2.88 -18.39 -9.76
C TYR A 33 -1.75 -18.80 -10.70
N TYR A 34 -1.37 -20.07 -10.70
CA TYR A 34 -0.37 -20.61 -11.62
C TYR A 34 -0.78 -20.37 -13.08
N PHE A 35 -1.96 -20.85 -13.49
CA PHE A 35 -2.40 -20.69 -14.89
C PHE A 35 -2.55 -19.23 -15.31
N ASN A 36 -3.12 -18.39 -14.45
CA ASN A 36 -3.26 -16.96 -14.75
C ASN A 36 -1.90 -16.28 -14.91
N PHE A 37 -0.91 -16.68 -14.11
CA PHE A 37 0.43 -16.13 -14.22
C PHE A 37 1.14 -16.64 -15.48
N ILE A 38 1.07 -17.94 -15.80
CA ILE A 38 1.63 -18.49 -17.04
C ILE A 38 0.97 -17.85 -18.29
N SER A 39 -0.35 -17.67 -18.29
CA SER A 39 -1.06 -16.95 -19.37
C SER A 39 -0.57 -15.53 -19.51
N HIS A 40 -0.39 -14.81 -18.39
CA HIS A 40 0.15 -13.45 -18.40
C HIS A 40 1.57 -13.39 -18.99
N LEU A 41 2.42 -14.36 -18.65
CA LEU A 41 3.77 -14.45 -19.22
C LEU A 41 3.73 -14.74 -20.72
N ALA A 42 2.82 -15.60 -21.19
CA ALA A 42 2.64 -15.87 -22.62
C ALA A 42 2.15 -14.64 -23.41
N GLU A 43 1.39 -13.75 -22.77
CA GLU A 43 0.89 -12.50 -23.35
C GLU A 43 1.88 -11.32 -23.22
N THR A 44 2.93 -11.49 -22.43
CA THR A 44 3.94 -10.45 -22.18
C THR A 44 5.22 -10.80 -22.94
N ASP A 45 5.97 -9.79 -23.37
CA ASP A 45 7.27 -9.98 -23.98
C ASP A 45 8.26 -10.57 -22.95
N CYS A 46 8.38 -11.90 -22.97
CA CYS A 46 9.22 -12.68 -22.08
C CYS A 46 10.39 -13.28 -22.86
N ARG A 47 11.56 -13.30 -22.23
CA ARG A 47 12.75 -13.95 -22.74
C ARG A 47 13.09 -15.17 -21.90
N LYS A 48 13.45 -16.26 -22.56
CA LYS A 48 14.04 -17.43 -21.90
C LYS A 48 15.48 -17.11 -21.47
N VAL A 49 15.81 -17.36 -20.21
CA VAL A 49 17.12 -17.13 -19.62
C VAL A 49 17.89 -18.44 -19.46
N ASP A 50 17.20 -19.48 -18.99
CA ASP A 50 17.77 -20.82 -18.77
C ASP A 50 16.70 -21.87 -19.11
N ASP A 51 17.16 -23.06 -19.52
CA ASP A 51 16.36 -24.22 -19.86
C ASP A 51 16.28 -25.24 -18.71
N ASN A 52 17.25 -25.24 -17.78
CA ASN A 52 17.28 -26.18 -16.66
C ASN A 52 18.02 -25.61 -15.43
N PRO A 53 17.29 -25.05 -14.44
CA PRO A 53 15.84 -24.94 -14.38
C PRO A 53 15.27 -23.97 -15.43
N LEU A 54 14.01 -24.11 -15.81
CA LEU A 54 13.35 -23.16 -16.71
C LEU A 54 13.21 -21.79 -16.03
N VAL A 55 14.04 -20.85 -16.46
CA VAL A 55 14.02 -19.47 -15.98
C VAL A 55 13.65 -18.55 -17.13
N ILE A 56 12.70 -17.67 -16.88
CA ILE A 56 12.30 -16.61 -17.80
C ILE A 56 12.58 -15.24 -17.19
N SER A 57 12.80 -14.24 -18.05
CA SER A 57 12.85 -12.84 -17.66
C SER A 57 11.81 -12.04 -18.41
N TYR A 58 11.18 -11.08 -17.73
CA TYR A 58 10.24 -10.18 -18.38
C TYR A 58 10.20 -8.82 -17.69
N ARG A 59 9.78 -7.79 -18.43
CA ARG A 59 9.58 -6.45 -17.87
C ARG A 59 8.13 -6.31 -17.43
N GLN A 60 7.91 -6.03 -16.14
CA GLN A 60 6.57 -5.92 -15.59
C GLN A 60 5.83 -4.70 -16.17
N PRO A 61 4.66 -4.90 -16.80
CA PRO A 61 3.84 -3.79 -17.28
C PRO A 61 3.08 -3.16 -16.11
N TYR A 62 3.22 -1.86 -15.87
CA TYR A 62 2.56 -1.18 -14.74
C TYR A 62 1.45 -0.21 -15.17
N LYS A 63 0.42 -0.11 -14.33
CA LYS A 63 -0.54 0.98 -14.27
C LYS A 63 -0.50 1.65 -12.90
N THR A 64 -0.83 2.92 -12.87
CA THR A 64 -0.94 3.67 -11.62
C THR A 64 -2.37 3.57 -11.06
N ALA A 65 -2.51 3.34 -9.76
CA ALA A 65 -3.82 3.36 -9.11
C ALA A 65 -4.48 4.74 -9.26
N LYS A 66 -5.82 4.77 -9.31
CA LYS A 66 -6.60 6.03 -9.39
C LYS A 66 -6.42 6.96 -8.18
N VAL A 67 -5.89 6.43 -7.08
CA VAL A 67 -5.67 7.15 -5.82
C VAL A 67 -4.26 6.78 -5.33
N GLY A 68 -3.51 7.76 -4.84
CA GLY A 68 -2.27 7.52 -4.12
C GLY A 68 -1.04 7.30 -4.99
N GLY A 69 -1.18 7.18 -6.31
CA GLY A 69 -0.03 7.08 -7.20
C GLY A 69 0.71 5.74 -7.19
N ARG A 70 0.28 4.73 -6.42
CA ARG A 70 0.94 3.42 -6.36
C ARG A 70 0.91 2.68 -7.71
N SER A 71 1.98 1.96 -8.01
CA SER A 71 2.07 1.06 -9.17
C SER A 71 1.43 -0.29 -8.90
N PHE A 72 0.63 -0.73 -9.87
CA PHE A 72 0.05 -2.06 -9.95
C PHE A 72 0.44 -2.69 -11.27
N GLU A 73 0.93 -3.93 -11.24
CA GLU A 73 1.19 -4.70 -12.44
C GLU A 73 -0.14 -4.92 -13.20
N ASN A 74 -0.07 -4.87 -14.53
CA ASN A 74 -1.20 -5.13 -15.40
C ASN A 74 -1.48 -6.63 -15.43
N GLY A 75 -2.76 -7.01 -15.37
CA GLY A 75 -3.16 -8.41 -15.39
C GLY A 75 -2.80 -9.16 -14.10
N THR A 76 -2.34 -10.40 -14.26
CA THR A 76 -2.09 -11.38 -13.19
C THR A 76 -0.61 -11.73 -13.07
N GLY A 77 0.27 -10.73 -13.25
CA GLY A 77 1.72 -10.89 -13.15
C GLY A 77 2.25 -11.08 -11.73
N PHE A 78 3.57 -10.98 -11.57
CA PHE A 78 4.31 -11.31 -10.35
C PHE A 78 3.74 -10.63 -9.10
N GLN A 79 3.36 -9.36 -9.18
CA GLN A 79 2.80 -8.62 -8.03
C GLN A 79 1.49 -9.25 -7.52
N GLY A 80 0.74 -9.93 -8.39
CA GLY A 80 -0.53 -10.60 -8.09
C GLY A 80 -0.39 -12.00 -7.48
N LEU A 81 0.81 -12.58 -7.48
CA LEU A 81 1.03 -13.93 -6.93
C LEU A 81 0.87 -13.96 -5.40
N PRO A 82 0.32 -15.05 -4.83
CA PRO A 82 0.33 -15.29 -3.39
C PRO A 82 1.76 -15.29 -2.84
N LYS A 83 1.95 -14.82 -1.60
CA LYS A 83 3.28 -14.62 -0.98
C LYS A 83 4.23 -15.83 -1.15
N GLY A 84 3.76 -17.05 -0.89
CA GLY A 84 4.58 -18.26 -1.00
C GLY A 84 5.02 -18.55 -2.44
N MET A 85 4.09 -18.45 -3.40
CA MET A 85 4.38 -18.60 -4.83
C MET A 85 5.32 -17.50 -5.31
N LYS A 86 4.99 -16.24 -5.01
CA LYS A 86 5.73 -15.04 -5.44
C LYS A 86 7.21 -15.13 -5.07
N TRP A 87 7.51 -15.35 -3.79
CA TRP A 87 8.89 -15.36 -3.33
C TRP A 87 9.58 -16.69 -3.55
N GLY A 88 8.83 -17.79 -3.68
CA GLY A 88 9.37 -19.10 -4.02
C GLY A 88 9.85 -19.20 -5.48
N CYS A 89 9.22 -18.46 -6.40
CA CYS A 89 9.61 -18.46 -7.82
C CYS A 89 10.55 -17.32 -8.23
N LEU A 90 10.85 -16.38 -7.33
CA LEU A 90 11.82 -15.32 -7.63
C LEU A 90 13.22 -15.95 -7.73
N GLU A 91 13.83 -15.88 -8.91
CA GLU A 91 15.14 -16.52 -9.13
C GLU A 91 16.27 -15.73 -8.46
N GLU A 92 16.26 -14.41 -8.62
CA GLU A 92 17.18 -13.50 -7.96
C GLU A 92 16.47 -12.22 -7.53
N GLY A 93 16.80 -11.70 -6.35
CA GLY A 93 16.32 -10.41 -5.90
C GLY A 93 16.17 -10.30 -4.38
N TYR A 94 16.20 -9.07 -3.91
CA TYR A 94 16.07 -8.69 -2.52
C TYR A 94 14.84 -7.78 -2.40
N ASN A 95 13.85 -8.23 -1.64
CA ASN A 95 12.61 -7.49 -1.44
C ASN A 95 12.77 -6.44 -0.33
N TYR A 96 12.51 -5.18 -0.65
CA TYR A 96 12.60 -4.05 0.26
C TYR A 96 11.27 -3.35 0.40
N ASP A 97 10.85 -3.10 1.64
CA ASP A 97 9.66 -2.31 1.97
C ASP A 97 10.02 -1.13 2.86
N ILE A 98 9.22 -0.07 2.79
CA ILE A 98 9.33 1.03 3.75
C ILE A 98 8.72 0.63 5.10
N LYS A 99 9.52 0.69 6.16
CA LYS A 99 9.11 0.37 7.53
C LYS A 99 8.15 1.43 8.06
N SER A 100 6.96 0.99 8.48
CA SER A 100 5.96 1.82 9.19
C SER A 100 5.65 3.15 8.47
N CYS A 101 5.67 3.17 7.13
CA CYS A 101 5.59 4.37 6.33
C CYS A 101 4.44 5.32 6.70
N GLN A 102 3.24 4.80 6.98
CA GLN A 102 2.09 5.67 7.26
C GLN A 102 2.26 6.54 8.51
N LEU A 103 2.88 6.03 9.58
CA LEU A 103 3.05 6.79 10.82
C LEU A 103 4.10 7.88 10.67
N GLU A 104 5.22 7.55 10.04
CA GLU A 104 6.30 8.51 9.82
C GLU A 104 5.88 9.61 8.84
N ILE A 105 5.12 9.27 7.80
CA ILE A 105 4.54 10.27 6.88
C ILE A 105 3.52 11.14 7.61
N LEU A 106 2.63 10.56 8.42
CA LEU A 106 1.67 11.37 9.19
C LEU A 106 2.36 12.34 10.14
N ARG A 107 3.42 11.90 10.82
CA ARG A 107 4.22 12.76 11.70
C ARG A 107 4.79 13.95 10.92
N ASP A 108 5.43 13.67 9.78
CA ASP A 108 6.01 14.70 8.92
C ASP A 108 4.92 15.66 8.38
N GLU A 109 3.80 15.15 7.90
CA GLU A 109 2.72 15.96 7.34
C GLU A 109 1.98 16.81 8.39
N LEU A 110 1.77 16.31 9.61
CA LEU A 110 1.17 17.08 10.71
C LEU A 110 2.11 18.19 11.19
N THR A 111 3.38 17.86 11.42
CA THR A 111 4.35 18.85 11.92
C THR A 111 4.63 19.95 10.91
N LYS A 112 4.60 19.66 9.60
CA LYS A 112 4.70 20.67 8.53
C LYS A 112 3.61 21.75 8.58
N ILE A 113 2.43 21.41 9.09
CA ILE A 113 1.30 22.35 9.20
C ILE A 113 1.17 22.95 10.61
N GLY A 114 2.12 22.66 11.50
CA GLY A 114 2.12 23.15 12.88
C GLY A 114 1.23 22.35 13.84
N VAL A 115 0.70 21.21 13.42
CA VAL A 115 -0.08 20.31 14.30
C VAL A 115 0.89 19.37 15.03
N SER A 116 0.74 19.27 16.35
CA SER A 116 1.54 18.35 17.19
C SER A 116 1.31 16.90 16.79
N ASP A 117 2.37 16.08 16.80
CA ASP A 117 2.30 14.66 16.48
C ASP A 117 1.98 13.78 17.71
N GLU A 118 1.78 14.39 18.88
CA GLU A 118 1.55 13.70 20.16
C GLU A 118 0.45 12.65 20.07
N ASN A 119 -0.68 12.95 19.44
CA ASN A 119 -1.81 12.02 19.31
C ASN A 119 -1.52 10.80 18.43
N LEU A 120 -0.42 10.78 17.65
CA LEU A 120 0.00 9.58 16.92
C LEU A 120 0.36 8.42 17.85
N HIS A 121 0.69 8.67 19.12
CA HIS A 121 0.95 7.62 20.11
C HIS A 121 -0.23 6.63 20.24
N ILE A 122 -1.46 7.10 19.97
CA ILE A 122 -2.70 6.30 20.01
C ILE A 122 -2.63 5.15 19.00
N LEU A 123 -1.83 5.29 17.94
CA LEU A 123 -1.64 4.28 16.91
C LEU A 123 -0.56 3.25 17.25
N GLU A 124 0.20 3.41 18.33
CA GLU A 124 1.27 2.50 18.71
C GLU A 124 0.78 1.09 19.05
N THR A 125 1.60 0.07 18.72
CA THR A 125 1.19 -1.33 18.92
C THR A 125 0.89 -1.63 20.38
N LYS A 126 1.83 -1.25 21.26
CA LYS A 126 1.73 -1.47 22.70
C LYS A 126 0.56 -0.71 23.32
N TYR A 127 0.34 0.53 22.90
CA TYR A 127 -0.78 1.34 23.37
C TYR A 127 -2.12 0.65 23.04
N ILE A 128 -2.39 0.36 21.76
CA ILE A 128 -3.65 -0.25 21.31
C ILE A 128 -3.88 -1.59 22.01
N ALA A 129 -2.88 -2.47 22.02
CA ALA A 129 -2.99 -3.79 22.65
C ALA A 129 -3.36 -3.67 24.14
N LYS A 130 -2.70 -2.77 24.88
CA LYS A 130 -2.93 -2.53 26.30
C LYS A 130 -4.33 -1.95 26.56
N VAL A 131 -4.68 -0.86 25.90
CA VAL A 131 -5.94 -0.14 26.19
C VAL A 131 -7.17 -0.92 25.70
N LEU A 132 -7.08 -1.62 24.58
CA LEU A 132 -8.19 -2.43 24.06
C LEU A 132 -8.21 -3.86 24.59
N LYS A 133 -7.14 -4.32 25.26
CA LYS A 133 -6.96 -5.70 25.74
C LYS A 133 -7.14 -6.71 24.60
N ILE A 134 -6.45 -6.46 23.48
CA ILE A 134 -6.44 -7.33 22.29
C ILE A 134 -5.02 -7.82 21.98
N SER A 135 -4.90 -8.93 21.27
CA SER A 135 -3.61 -9.44 20.79
C SER A 135 -2.94 -8.48 19.79
N GLU A 136 -1.61 -8.39 19.87
CA GLU A 136 -0.83 -7.52 18.97
C GLU A 136 -1.02 -7.85 17.49
N GLY A 137 -1.26 -9.13 17.17
CA GLY A 137 -1.53 -9.58 15.80
C GLY A 137 -2.75 -8.90 15.15
N LEU A 138 -3.70 -8.40 15.95
CA LEU A 138 -4.87 -7.66 15.44
C LEU A 138 -4.61 -6.16 15.28
N VAL A 139 -3.58 -5.62 15.94
CA VAL A 139 -3.35 -4.17 16.05
C VAL A 139 -3.04 -3.54 14.69
N LYS A 140 -2.32 -4.25 13.81
CA LYS A 140 -2.04 -3.77 12.45
C LYS A 140 -3.35 -3.36 11.75
N GLN A 141 -4.37 -4.22 11.78
CA GLN A 141 -5.64 -3.92 11.14
C GLN A 141 -6.34 -2.67 11.73
N PHE A 142 -6.24 -2.46 13.05
CA PHE A 142 -6.79 -1.27 13.72
C PHE A 142 -6.11 0.01 13.29
N ARG A 143 -4.76 0.01 13.29
CA ARG A 143 -3.96 1.16 12.86
C ARG A 143 -4.30 1.55 11.43
N TYR A 144 -4.24 0.60 10.50
CA TYR A 144 -4.58 0.85 9.10
C TYR A 144 -6.02 1.35 8.95
N SER A 145 -6.96 0.72 9.66
CA SER A 145 -8.36 1.14 9.62
C SER A 145 -8.55 2.56 10.13
N ALA A 146 -7.85 2.98 11.19
CA ALA A 146 -7.98 4.30 11.79
C ALA A 146 -7.41 5.41 10.90
N VAL A 147 -6.23 5.20 10.31
CA VAL A 147 -5.61 6.17 9.40
C VAL A 147 -6.46 6.36 8.15
N PHE A 148 -6.77 5.28 7.44
CA PHE A 148 -7.51 5.36 6.17
C PHE A 148 -9.01 5.62 6.36
N SER A 149 -9.50 5.64 7.60
CA SER A 149 -10.83 6.12 7.94
C SER A 149 -10.87 7.57 8.40
N ALA A 150 -9.74 8.29 8.41
CA ALA A 150 -9.61 9.62 9.00
C ALA A 150 -10.10 9.65 10.46
N GLY A 151 -9.66 8.66 11.26
CA GLY A 151 -10.01 8.52 12.68
C GLY A 151 -11.40 7.92 12.96
N HIS A 152 -12.23 7.69 11.95
CA HIS A 152 -13.57 7.13 12.15
C HIS A 152 -13.57 5.61 12.37
N VAL A 153 -14.32 5.12 13.37
CA VAL A 153 -14.45 3.68 13.61
C VAL A 153 -15.68 3.11 12.92
N ASN A 154 -15.48 2.13 12.04
CA ASN A 154 -16.56 1.42 11.36
C ASN A 154 -17.12 0.29 12.24
N LEU A 155 -18.41 0.36 12.55
CA LEU A 155 -19.12 -0.63 13.38
C LEU A 155 -19.85 -1.71 12.54
N SER A 156 -19.83 -1.63 11.21
CA SER A 156 -20.52 -2.56 10.33
C SER A 156 -19.92 -3.97 10.41
N ARG A 157 -20.78 -5.00 10.49
CA ARG A 157 -20.36 -6.42 10.41
C ARG A 157 -19.64 -6.78 9.10
N LYS A 158 -19.73 -5.94 8.06
CA LYS A 158 -18.97 -6.10 6.81
C LYS A 158 -17.52 -5.59 6.91
N SER A 159 -17.17 -4.86 7.96
CA SER A 159 -15.80 -4.40 8.21
C SER A 159 -14.89 -5.56 8.60
N LYS A 160 -13.72 -5.66 7.96
CA LYS A 160 -12.74 -6.70 8.27
C LYS A 160 -12.27 -6.62 9.73
N THR A 161 -12.15 -5.42 10.29
CA THR A 161 -11.82 -5.21 11.71
C THR A 161 -12.89 -5.82 12.61
N VAL A 162 -14.18 -5.59 12.29
CA VAL A 162 -15.31 -6.13 13.05
C VAL A 162 -15.36 -7.65 12.95
N GLN A 163 -15.16 -8.21 11.75
CA GLN A 163 -15.14 -9.66 11.53
C GLN A 163 -14.02 -10.37 12.31
N LEU A 164 -12.82 -9.78 12.32
CA LEU A 164 -11.67 -10.33 13.06
C LEU A 164 -11.91 -10.30 14.57
N LEU A 165 -12.45 -9.20 15.10
CA LEU A 165 -12.80 -9.11 16.51
C LEU A 165 -13.92 -10.08 16.87
N TYR A 166 -14.96 -10.16 16.04
CA TYR A 166 -16.08 -11.06 16.27
C TYR A 166 -15.60 -12.51 16.37
N LYS A 167 -14.75 -12.94 15.44
CA LYS A 167 -14.14 -14.28 15.46
C LYS A 167 -13.31 -14.54 16.71
N SER A 168 -12.65 -13.52 17.26
CA SER A 168 -11.71 -13.67 18.38
C SER A 168 -12.36 -13.49 19.75
N TYR A 169 -13.44 -12.71 19.84
CA TYR A 169 -13.98 -12.21 21.12
C TYR A 169 -15.51 -12.29 21.23
N GLY A 170 -16.21 -12.67 20.16
CA GLY A 170 -17.67 -12.66 20.12
C GLY A 170 -18.28 -11.25 20.01
N GLU A 171 -19.60 -11.19 19.87
CA GLU A 171 -20.32 -9.97 19.51
C GLU A 171 -20.23 -8.85 20.56
N ILE A 172 -20.59 -9.17 21.81
CA ILE A 172 -20.73 -8.19 22.89
C ILE A 172 -19.38 -7.52 23.16
N LYS A 173 -18.31 -8.31 23.27
CA LYS A 173 -16.95 -7.80 23.51
C LYS A 173 -16.43 -7.01 22.32
N THR A 174 -16.73 -7.44 21.09
CA THR A 174 -16.39 -6.68 19.86
C THR A 174 -17.02 -5.29 19.88
N ARG A 175 -18.31 -5.18 20.19
CA ARG A 175 -19.00 -3.88 20.26
C ARG A 175 -18.36 -2.97 21.31
N ARG A 176 -18.06 -3.49 22.50
CA ARG A 176 -17.39 -2.72 23.57
C ARG A 176 -16.00 -2.23 23.14
N ILE A 177 -15.19 -3.09 22.51
CA ILE A 177 -13.86 -2.73 22.00
C ILE A 177 -13.96 -1.59 20.98
N LEU A 178 -14.88 -1.68 20.02
CA LEU A 178 -15.01 -0.68 18.96
C LEU A 178 -15.54 0.66 19.48
N LEU A 179 -16.48 0.66 20.43
CA LEU A 179 -16.97 1.88 21.05
C LEU A 179 -15.86 2.57 21.85
N ARG A 180 -15.07 1.80 22.62
CA ARG A 180 -13.90 2.32 23.32
C ARG A 180 -12.87 2.87 22.35
N TRP A 181 -12.58 2.14 21.26
CA TRP A 181 -11.64 2.58 20.24
C TRP A 181 -12.07 3.89 19.58
N ARG A 182 -13.37 4.07 19.33
CA ARG A 182 -13.93 5.31 18.80
C ARG A 182 -13.66 6.49 19.72
N THR A 183 -13.87 6.33 21.03
CA THR A 183 -13.59 7.39 22.02
C THR A 183 -12.10 7.72 22.09
N LEU A 184 -11.24 6.70 22.10
CA LEU A 184 -9.79 6.89 22.16
C LEU A 184 -9.24 7.59 20.92
N LEU A 185 -9.85 7.42 19.76
CA LEU A 185 -9.40 8.04 18.51
C LEU A 185 -9.84 9.50 18.32
N GLU A 186 -10.70 10.04 19.19
CA GLU A 186 -11.28 11.37 18.95
C GLU A 186 -10.23 12.50 18.85
N PRO A 187 -9.16 12.54 19.68
CA PRO A 187 -8.10 13.53 19.52
C PRO A 187 -7.40 13.42 18.17
N LEU A 188 -6.96 12.21 17.80
CA LEU A 188 -6.32 11.98 16.50
C LEU A 188 -7.25 12.28 15.32
N LYS A 189 -8.55 12.04 15.46
CA LYS A 189 -9.54 12.38 14.44
C LYS A 189 -9.59 13.88 14.18
N TYR A 190 -9.42 14.71 15.22
CA TYR A 190 -9.34 16.16 15.06
C TYR A 190 -8.12 16.53 14.20
N ASP A 191 -6.93 16.07 14.59
CA ASP A 191 -5.68 16.36 13.87
C ASP A 191 -5.72 15.89 12.41
N LEU A 192 -6.26 14.70 12.17
CA LEU A 192 -6.42 14.17 10.81
C LEU A 192 -7.40 15.01 9.98
N ASN A 193 -8.43 15.60 10.58
CA ASN A 193 -9.34 16.48 9.86
C ASN A 193 -8.70 17.83 9.56
N GLU A 194 -7.92 18.38 10.47
CA GLU A 194 -7.15 19.60 10.25
C GLU A 194 -6.15 19.41 9.09
N LEU A 195 -5.45 18.27 9.06
CA LEU A 195 -4.57 17.90 7.95
C LEU A 195 -5.33 17.79 6.60
N ILE A 196 -6.53 17.21 6.62
CA ILE A 196 -7.37 17.11 5.42
C ILE A 196 -7.83 18.51 4.96
N ASP A 197 -8.18 19.40 5.88
CA ASP A 197 -8.57 20.77 5.55
C ASP A 197 -7.41 21.57 4.99
N TYR A 198 -6.19 21.36 5.52
CA TYR A 198 -4.98 21.87 4.90
C TYR A 198 -4.80 21.35 3.47
N TYR A 199 -4.92 20.04 3.22
CA TYR A 199 -4.81 19.52 1.86
C TYR A 199 -5.86 20.12 0.91
N LEU A 200 -7.09 20.31 1.37
CA LEU A 200 -8.14 20.96 0.57
C LEU A 200 -7.77 22.41 0.23
N SER A 201 -7.13 23.15 1.15
CA SER A 201 -6.71 24.54 0.92
C SER A 201 -5.60 24.66 -0.14
N THR A 202 -4.78 23.62 -0.31
CA THR A 202 -3.77 23.55 -1.39
C THR A 202 -4.36 23.26 -2.78
N GLY A 203 -5.65 22.88 -2.83
CA GLY A 203 -6.32 22.49 -4.05
C GLY A 203 -6.56 23.65 -5.03
N LYS A 204 -6.65 23.31 -6.32
CA LYS A 204 -7.00 24.25 -7.38
C LYS A 204 -8.38 23.92 -7.94
N THR A 205 -9.25 24.92 -8.03
CA THR A 205 -10.58 24.79 -8.63
C THR A 205 -10.51 25.01 -10.13
N ASN A 206 -11.12 24.12 -10.91
CA ASN A 206 -11.30 24.27 -12.35
C ASN A 206 -12.76 23.94 -12.74
N ARG A 207 -13.06 23.89 -14.05
CA ARG A 207 -14.41 23.56 -14.56
C ARG A 207 -14.94 22.19 -14.12
N TYR A 208 -14.07 21.31 -13.61
CA TYR A 208 -14.40 19.99 -13.09
C TYR A 208 -14.38 19.93 -11.55
N GLY A 209 -14.32 21.06 -10.86
CA GLY A 209 -14.34 21.15 -9.39
C GLY A 209 -12.96 21.32 -8.75
N LEU A 210 -12.91 21.19 -7.42
CA LEU A 210 -11.70 21.29 -6.62
C LEU A 210 -10.83 20.05 -6.82
N CYS A 211 -9.56 20.27 -7.17
CA CYS A 211 -8.61 19.21 -7.44
C CYS A 211 -7.35 19.41 -6.59
N VAL A 212 -6.93 18.37 -5.87
CA VAL A 212 -5.69 18.35 -5.08
C VAL A 212 -4.68 17.45 -5.79
N ARG A 213 -3.40 17.84 -5.76
CA ARG A 213 -2.29 17.09 -6.37
C ARG A 213 -1.42 16.50 -5.27
N ASN A 214 -1.12 15.20 -5.35
CA ASN A 214 -0.19 14.56 -4.42
C ASN A 214 1.29 14.69 -4.83
N ALA A 215 2.17 14.10 -4.03
CA ALA A 215 3.63 14.19 -4.17
C ALA A 215 4.19 13.64 -5.50
N VAL A 216 3.51 12.68 -6.14
CA VAL A 216 3.90 12.15 -7.46
C VAL A 216 3.23 12.87 -8.64
N GLY A 217 2.52 13.97 -8.35
CA GLY A 217 1.84 14.78 -9.35
C GLY A 217 0.48 14.25 -9.79
N GLN A 218 -0.04 13.19 -9.15
CA GLN A 218 -1.37 12.68 -9.45
C GLN A 218 -2.45 13.63 -8.93
N ILE A 219 -3.53 13.81 -9.70
CA ILE A 219 -4.65 14.67 -9.34
C ILE A 219 -5.80 13.85 -8.76
N PHE A 220 -6.36 14.29 -7.65
CA PHE A 220 -7.60 13.80 -7.07
C PHE A 220 -8.70 14.87 -7.12
N ASN A 221 -9.84 14.52 -7.71
CA ASN A 221 -11.01 15.39 -7.74
C ASN A 221 -11.78 15.29 -6.42
N CYS A 222 -11.76 16.35 -5.63
CA CYS A 222 -12.42 16.44 -4.33
C CYS A 222 -13.92 16.78 -4.44
N THR A 223 -14.40 17.22 -5.60
CA THR A 223 -15.82 17.55 -5.79
C THR A 223 -16.62 16.36 -6.33
N TYR A 224 -16.12 15.74 -7.40
CA TYR A 224 -16.85 14.70 -8.14
C TYR A 224 -16.14 13.35 -8.07
N LYS A 225 -16.91 12.32 -7.72
CA LYS A 225 -16.52 10.92 -7.88
C LYS A 225 -16.47 10.54 -9.36
N ASP A 226 -17.43 11.05 -10.10
CA ASP A 226 -17.51 10.90 -11.54
C ASP A 226 -17.86 12.28 -12.13
N PRO A 227 -16.87 13.01 -12.68
CA PRO A 227 -17.10 14.31 -13.31
C PRO A 227 -18.01 14.22 -14.53
N ALA A 228 -17.96 13.13 -15.32
CA ALA A 228 -18.75 12.98 -16.53
C ALA A 228 -20.23 12.76 -16.20
N ALA A 229 -20.51 11.91 -15.22
CA ALA A 229 -21.86 11.68 -14.71
C ALA A 229 -22.33 12.74 -13.68
N LYS A 230 -21.50 13.75 -13.39
CA LYS A 230 -21.71 14.78 -12.35
C LYS A 230 -22.03 14.21 -10.96
N ILE A 231 -21.56 13.00 -10.65
CA ILE A 231 -21.78 12.34 -9.37
C ILE A 231 -20.81 12.92 -8.35
N ARG A 232 -21.33 13.65 -7.36
CA ARG A 232 -20.55 14.21 -6.25
C ARG A 232 -20.13 13.14 -5.25
N TRP A 233 -19.02 13.39 -4.56
CA TRP A 233 -18.67 12.58 -3.41
C TRP A 233 -19.58 12.86 -2.21
N ARG A 234 -19.81 11.82 -1.41
CA ARG A 234 -20.23 12.02 -0.02
C ARG A 234 -19.02 12.57 0.77
N SER A 235 -19.22 13.61 1.58
CA SER A 235 -18.13 14.37 2.22
C SER A 235 -17.13 13.48 2.97
N ASP A 236 -17.61 12.59 3.85
CA ASP A 236 -16.74 11.69 4.62
C ASP A 236 -15.97 10.69 3.73
N VAL A 237 -16.55 10.24 2.61
CA VAL A 237 -15.88 9.34 1.65
C VAL A 237 -14.76 10.08 0.93
N MET A 238 -15.02 11.34 0.53
CA MET A 238 -14.03 12.20 -0.09
C MET A 238 -12.85 12.44 0.84
N ARG A 239 -13.11 12.90 2.07
CA ARG A 239 -12.07 13.22 3.05
C ARG A 239 -11.13 12.03 3.31
N ARG A 240 -11.69 10.82 3.50
CA ARG A 240 -10.89 9.59 3.62
C ARG A 240 -10.05 9.28 2.39
N LYS A 241 -10.62 9.47 1.20
CA LYS A 241 -9.91 9.22 -0.07
C LYS A 241 -8.83 10.25 -0.33
N LEU A 242 -9.05 11.51 0.03
CA LEU A 242 -8.04 12.57 -0.05
C LEU A 242 -6.88 12.28 0.89
N LEU A 243 -7.14 11.94 2.15
CA LEU A 243 -6.08 11.54 3.08
C LEU A 243 -5.27 10.36 2.53
N ALA A 244 -5.94 9.31 2.05
CA ALA A 244 -5.26 8.18 1.41
C ALA A 244 -4.45 8.60 0.18
N HIS A 245 -4.99 9.50 -0.65
CA HIS A 245 -4.35 10.00 -1.86
C HIS A 245 -3.03 10.72 -1.57
N MET A 246 -3.00 11.52 -0.51
CA MET A 246 -1.81 12.28 -0.11
C MET A 246 -0.76 11.36 0.51
N LEU A 247 -1.13 10.57 1.52
CA LEU A 247 -0.19 9.69 2.22
C LEU A 247 0.43 8.65 1.28
N GLN A 248 -0.37 8.01 0.43
CA GLN A 248 0.15 7.04 -0.53
C GLN A 248 0.99 7.71 -1.63
N GLY A 249 0.70 8.99 -1.94
CA GLY A 249 1.51 9.78 -2.86
C GLY A 249 2.93 9.97 -2.34
N GLU A 250 3.06 10.27 -1.05
CA GLU A 250 4.36 10.38 -0.38
C GLU A 250 5.13 9.05 -0.36
N GLU A 251 4.44 7.95 -0.01
CA GLU A 251 5.02 6.60 -0.11
C GLU A 251 5.54 6.29 -1.53
N SER A 252 4.72 6.59 -2.54
CA SER A 252 5.05 6.33 -3.94
C SER A 252 6.22 7.21 -4.41
N ARG A 253 6.26 8.47 -3.99
CA ARG A 253 7.37 9.39 -4.31
C ARG A 253 8.69 8.85 -3.79
N ALA A 254 8.73 8.43 -2.52
CA ALA A 254 9.95 7.88 -1.92
C ALA A 254 10.50 6.67 -2.70
N VAL A 255 9.62 5.74 -3.11
CA VAL A 255 10.01 4.60 -3.95
C VAL A 255 10.46 5.05 -5.33
N TYR A 256 9.70 5.92 -5.98
CA TYR A 256 9.97 6.36 -7.36
C TYR A 256 11.24 7.17 -7.49
N ASP A 257 11.54 8.05 -6.54
CA ASP A 257 12.77 8.84 -6.53
C ASP A 257 13.98 7.91 -6.40
N PHE A 258 13.88 6.88 -5.54
CA PHE A 258 14.92 5.88 -5.42
C PHE A 258 15.08 5.08 -6.72
N VAL A 259 13.99 4.54 -7.28
CA VAL A 259 14.01 3.75 -8.51
C VAL A 259 14.53 4.58 -9.69
N ALA A 260 14.19 5.86 -9.79
CA ALA A 260 14.67 6.72 -10.88
C ALA A 260 16.17 7.01 -10.79
N ALA A 261 16.75 6.97 -9.59
CA ALA A 261 18.16 7.27 -9.34
C ALA A 261 19.07 6.03 -9.29
N HIS A 262 18.52 4.81 -9.32
CA HIS A 262 19.29 3.58 -9.12
C HIS A 262 18.98 2.54 -10.20
N SER A 263 20.01 1.85 -10.68
CA SER A 263 19.88 0.67 -11.54
C SER A 263 19.76 -0.61 -10.72
N GLY A 264 19.34 -1.70 -11.37
CA GLY A 264 19.22 -3.00 -10.72
C GLY A 264 17.91 -3.21 -9.96
N ILE A 265 16.90 -2.35 -10.16
CA ILE A 265 15.57 -2.53 -9.57
C ILE A 265 14.69 -3.25 -10.57
N CYS A 266 14.23 -4.46 -10.25
CA CYS A 266 13.52 -5.32 -11.19
C CYS A 266 12.01 -5.42 -10.95
N ALA A 267 11.51 -4.94 -9.81
CA ALA A 267 10.07 -4.92 -9.52
C ALA A 267 9.66 -3.79 -8.57
N LEU A 268 8.43 -3.32 -8.70
CA LEU A 268 7.74 -2.45 -7.75
C LEU A 268 6.70 -3.24 -6.94
N GLU A 269 6.68 -3.05 -5.63
CA GLU A 269 5.80 -3.75 -4.69
C GLU A 269 5.10 -2.74 -3.78
N HIS A 270 4.00 -2.12 -4.22
CA HIS A 270 3.19 -1.17 -3.43
C HIS A 270 4.01 -0.07 -2.71
N ASP A 271 4.46 -0.31 -1.47
CA ASP A 271 5.29 0.52 -0.59
C ASP A 271 6.78 0.11 -0.59
N GLY A 272 7.23 -0.58 -1.64
CA GLY A 272 8.53 -1.20 -1.76
C GLY A 272 8.93 -1.54 -3.18
N PHE A 273 10.03 -2.27 -3.31
CA PHE A 273 10.61 -2.71 -4.59
C PHE A 273 11.52 -3.93 -4.40
N VAL A 274 11.83 -4.61 -5.51
CA VAL A 274 12.81 -5.71 -5.54
C VAL A 274 14.06 -5.23 -6.27
N SER A 275 15.23 -5.40 -5.64
CA SER A 275 16.51 -5.14 -6.29
C SER A 275 17.26 -6.44 -6.59
N ARG A 276 17.88 -6.54 -7.76
CA ARG A 276 18.76 -7.66 -8.14
C ARG A 276 19.98 -7.80 -7.22
N ARG A 277 20.41 -6.70 -6.59
CA ARG A 277 21.54 -6.67 -5.66
C ARG A 277 21.09 -6.22 -4.28
N LYS A 278 21.80 -6.69 -3.27
CA LYS A 278 21.61 -6.21 -1.91
C LYS A 278 22.04 -4.74 -1.84
N LEU A 279 21.16 -3.88 -1.32
CA LEU A 279 21.49 -2.48 -1.06
C LEU A 279 22.58 -2.38 0.01
N LYS A 280 23.49 -1.43 -0.20
CA LYS A 280 24.52 -1.05 0.76
C LYS A 280 23.95 -0.07 1.78
N LYS A 281 24.60 0.02 2.94
CA LYS A 281 24.27 1.03 3.95
C LYS A 281 24.44 2.42 3.34
N GLY A 282 23.39 3.23 3.38
CA GLY A 282 23.41 4.60 2.86
C GLY A 282 22.92 4.75 1.40
N ASP A 283 22.55 3.66 0.71
CA ASP A 283 21.91 3.77 -0.60
C ASP A 283 20.56 4.49 -0.47
N TRP A 284 19.76 4.10 0.52
CA TRP A 284 18.50 4.76 0.83
C TRP A 284 18.73 6.03 1.68
N LYS A 285 18.53 7.19 1.06
CA LYS A 285 18.79 8.52 1.64
C LYS A 285 17.52 9.33 1.93
N HIS A 286 16.42 8.67 2.28
CA HIS A 286 15.21 9.40 2.66
C HIS A 286 15.38 10.00 4.07
N PRO A 287 14.95 11.25 4.33
CA PRO A 287 15.19 11.94 5.60
C PRO A 287 14.63 11.21 6.83
N TYR A 288 13.43 10.63 6.73
CA TYR A 288 12.77 9.95 7.87
C TYR A 288 12.26 8.53 7.58
N LEU A 289 11.99 8.17 6.32
CA LEU A 289 11.55 6.82 5.95
C LEU A 289 12.73 5.85 5.98
N LYS A 290 12.51 4.64 6.49
CA LYS A 290 13.54 3.59 6.58
C LYS A 290 13.12 2.40 5.75
N LEU A 291 14.03 1.86 4.95
CA LEU A 291 13.82 0.57 4.28
C LEU A 291 14.13 -0.61 5.21
N VAL A 292 13.38 -1.69 5.03
CA VAL A 292 13.65 -3.00 5.60
C VAL A 292 13.64 -4.04 4.48
N MET A 293 14.63 -4.93 4.52
CA MET A 293 14.64 -6.12 3.69
C MET A 293 13.71 -7.16 4.31
N LYS A 294 12.85 -7.79 3.51
CA LYS A 294 11.82 -8.75 3.95
C LYS A 294 12.21 -10.21 3.77
#